data_AF-W1Y303-F1
#
_entry.id   AF-W1Y303-F1
#
_cell.length_a   1.000
_cell.length_b   1.000
_cell.length_c   1.000
_cell.angle_alpha   90.00
_cell.angle_beta   90.00
_cell.angle_gamma   90.00
#
_symmetry.space_group_name_H-M   'P 1'
#
loop_
_entity.id
_entity.type
_entity.pdbx_description
1 polymer ?
#
loop_
_entity_poly.entity_id
_entity_poly.type
_entity_poly.pdbx_seq_one_letter_code
_entity_poly.pdbx_strand_id
1 'polypeptide(L)' 'RFDQIEFAAFEMHILKRPGAEADYTEEEIAQAAVRFATMSDEDKARLTRNIIAGLPGAEEGYTLDQFRKHLELYKDI' A
#
# COMPACT_ATOMS: atom_id res chain seq x y z
N ARG A 1 -11.48 -0.69 -9.37
CA ARG A 1 -10.92 0.65 -9.58
C ARG A 1 -9.76 0.77 -8.60
N PHE A 2 -8.56 1.04 -9.11
CA PHE A 2 -7.36 1.20 -8.29
C PHE A 2 -7.22 2.69 -7.98
N ASP A 3 -7.18 3.06 -6.70
CA ASP A 3 -6.98 4.43 -6.25
C ASP A 3 -5.54 4.60 -5.78
N GLN A 4 -4.74 5.29 -6.61
CA GLN A 4 -3.31 5.48 -6.40
C GLN A 4 -2.99 6.15 -5.06
N ILE A 5 -3.83 7.09 -4.61
CA ILE A 5 -3.68 7.75 -3.31
C ILE A 5 -3.91 6.80 -2.14
N GLU A 6 -4.87 5.87 -2.26
CA GLU A 6 -5.09 4.87 -1.22
C GLU A 6 -3.94 3.86 -1.18
N PHE A 7 -3.38 3.51 -2.35
CA PHE A 7 -2.20 2.66 -2.43
C PHE A 7 -0.95 3.34 -1.85
N ALA A 8 -0.72 4.61 -2.16
CA ALA A 8 0.35 5.42 -1.57
C ALA A 8 0.21 5.51 -0.04
N ALA A 9 -1.00 5.78 0.46
CA ALA A 9 -1.30 5.82 1.89
C ALA A 9 -0.99 4.48 2.57
N PHE A 10 -1.36 3.37 1.91
CA PHE A 10 -1.02 2.04 2.38
C PHE A 10 0.50 1.80 2.38
N GLU A 11 1.20 2.06 1.29
CA GLU A 11 2.65 1.81 1.19
C GLU A 11 3.47 2.63 2.19
N MET A 12 3.15 3.91 2.36
CA MET A 12 3.90 4.83 3.21
C MET A 12 3.52 4.71 4.69
N HIS A 13 2.24 4.55 5.02
CA HIS A 13 1.78 4.62 6.41
C HIS A 13 1.41 3.26 7.04
N ILE A 14 0.91 2.30 6.26
CA ILE A 14 0.51 0.97 6.74
C ILE A 14 1.67 -0.01 6.58
N LEU A 15 2.13 -0.19 5.35
CA LEU A 15 3.24 -1.07 4.98
C LEU A 15 4.58 -0.51 5.47
N LYS A 16 4.72 0.82 5.46
CA LYS A 16 5.95 1.56 5.78
C LYS A 16 7.13 1.07 4.95
N ARG A 17 6.92 0.93 3.63
CA ARG A 17 7.95 0.47 2.70
C ARG A 17 9.07 1.52 2.63
N PRO A 18 10.34 1.14 2.91
CA PRO A 18 11.44 2.09 2.88
C PRO A 18 11.66 2.63 1.47
N GLY A 19 11.67 3.96 1.34
CA GLY A 19 11.82 4.66 0.07
C GLY A 19 10.56 4.69 -0.80
N ALA A 20 9.38 4.33 -0.28
CA ALA A 20 8.14 4.43 -1.04
C ALA A 20 7.85 5.87 -1.49
N GLU A 21 8.25 6.86 -0.71
CA GLU A 21 8.10 8.29 -1.02
C GLU A 21 8.74 8.67 -2.37
N ALA A 22 9.77 7.94 -2.83
CA ALA A 22 10.44 8.22 -4.09
C ALA A 22 9.64 7.78 -5.34
N ASP A 23 8.64 6.89 -5.16
CA ASP A 23 7.72 6.45 -6.22
C ASP A 23 6.56 7.43 -6.44
N TYR A 24 6.37 8.40 -5.54
CA TYR A 24 5.21 9.30 -5.54
C TYR A 24 5.63 10.76 -5.66
N THR A 25 4.76 11.59 -6.24
CA THR A 25 4.95 13.04 -6.25
C THR A 25 4.63 13.66 -4.89
N GLU A 26 5.17 14.85 -4.60
CA GLU A 26 4.89 15.57 -3.34
C GLU A 26 3.39 15.79 -3.09
N GLU A 27 2.61 16.02 -4.16
CA GLU A 27 1.16 16.17 -4.08
C GLU A 27 0.49 14.85 -3.65
N GLU A 28 0.91 13.72 -4.22
CA GLU A 28 0.39 12.41 -3.85
C GLU A 28 0.76 12.02 -2.43
N ILE A 29 1.98 12.34 -1.97
CA ILE A 29 2.42 12.11 -0.60
C ILE A 29 1.53 12.91 0.37
N ALA A 30 1.27 14.18 0.07
CA ALA A 30 0.40 15.01 0.89
C ALA A 30 -1.05 14.47 0.90
N GLN A 31 -1.59 14.09 -0.25
CA GLN A 31 -2.92 13.51 -0.37
C GLN A 31 -3.04 12.17 0.38
N ALA A 32 -2.02 11.32 0.29
CA ALA A 32 -1.94 10.04 0.97
C ALA A 32 -1.91 10.22 2.50
N ALA A 33 -1.16 11.20 3.00
CA ALA A 33 -1.13 11.53 4.43
C ALA A 33 -2.50 12.00 4.94
N VAL A 34 -3.18 12.88 4.21
CA VAL A 34 -4.53 13.33 4.55
C VAL A 34 -5.52 12.17 4.48
N ARG A 35 -5.42 11.33 3.45
CA ARG A 35 -6.27 10.16 3.28
C ARG A 35 -6.08 9.17 4.42
N PHE A 36 -4.85 8.88 4.82
CA PHE A 36 -4.55 8.02 5.96
C PHE A 36 -5.05 8.60 7.29
N ALA A 37 -4.92 9.91 7.49
CA ALA A 37 -5.39 10.60 8.69
C ALA A 37 -6.93 10.57 8.84
N THR A 38 -7.64 10.52 7.72
CA THR A 38 -9.12 10.42 7.70
C THR A 38 -9.65 8.98 7.74
N MET A 39 -8.78 7.98 7.61
CA MET A 39 -9.18 6.56 7.67
C MET A 39 -9.28 6.06 9.11
N SER A 40 -10.37 5.35 9.39
CA SER A 40 -10.51 4.58 10.63
C SER A 40 -9.67 3.31 10.58
N ASP A 41 -9.46 2.65 11.72
CA ASP A 41 -8.74 1.36 11.77
C ASP A 41 -9.41 0.29 10.88
N GLU A 42 -10.74 0.29 10.80
CA GLU A 42 -11.50 -0.61 9.94
C GLU A 42 -11.26 -0.30 8.44
N ASP A 43 -11.20 0.97 8.05
CA ASP A 43 -10.85 1.37 6.68
C ASP A 43 -9.44 0.94 6.30
N LYS A 44 -8.47 1.10 7.22
CA LYS A 44 -7.07 0.67 7.01
C LYS A 44 -6.99 -0.85 6.82
N ALA A 45 -7.71 -1.61 7.64
CA ALA A 45 -7.78 -3.06 7.52
C ALA A 45 -8.45 -3.50 6.20
N ARG A 46 -9.54 -2.83 5.81
CA ARG A 46 -10.23 -3.09 4.54
C ARG A 46 -9.33 -2.76 3.35
N LEU A 47 -8.68 -1.61 3.37
CA LEU A 47 -7.73 -1.18 2.33
C LEU A 47 -6.60 -2.19 2.15
N THR A 48 -5.99 -2.62 3.26
CA THR A 48 -4.94 -3.64 3.28
C THR A 48 -5.40 -4.93 2.60
N ARG A 49 -6.59 -5.44 2.98
CA ARG A 49 -7.15 -6.66 2.38
C ARG A 49 -7.44 -6.48 0.89
N ASN A 50 -8.00 -5.34 0.50
CA ASN A 50 -8.33 -5.06 -0.90
C ASN A 50 -7.07 -4.99 -1.78
N ILE A 51 -6.00 -4.35 -1.28
CA ILE A 51 -4.73 -4.25 -2.00
C ILE A 51 -4.09 -5.63 -2.14
N ILE A 52 -4.02 -6.39 -1.04
CA ILE A 52 -3.45 -7.73 -1.04
C ILE A 52 -4.25 -8.67 -1.96
N ALA A 53 -5.58 -8.64 -1.91
CA ALA A 53 -6.43 -9.49 -2.73
C ALA A 53 -6.44 -9.13 -4.23
N GLY A 54 -6.07 -7.90 -4.58
CA GLY A 54 -6.06 -7.43 -5.96
C GLY A 54 -4.82 -7.83 -6.78
N LEU A 55 -3.81 -8.44 -6.16
CA LEU A 55 -2.56 -8.76 -6.81
C LEU A 55 -2.57 -10.14 -7.46
N PRO A 56 -2.05 -10.28 -8.70
CA PRO A 56 -1.97 -11.57 -9.36
C PRO A 56 -1.10 -12.54 -8.53
N GLY A 57 -1.67 -13.71 -8.20
CA GLY A 57 -1.05 -14.70 -7.30
C GLY A 57 -1.49 -14.60 -5.83
N ALA A 58 -2.34 -13.63 -5.46
CA ALA A 58 -2.86 -13.48 -4.11
C ALA A 58 -3.89 -14.53 -3.67
N GLU A 59 -4.15 -15.54 -4.51
CA GLU A 59 -4.97 -16.71 -4.17
C GLU A 59 -4.43 -17.46 -2.94
N GLU A 60 -3.15 -17.26 -2.57
CA GLU A 60 -2.54 -17.84 -1.37
C GLU A 60 -2.64 -16.97 -0.10
N GLY A 61 -3.32 -15.83 -0.12
CA GLY A 61 -3.56 -15.03 1.09
C GLY A 61 -2.27 -14.49 1.70
N TYR A 62 -1.58 -13.61 0.99
CA TYR A 62 -0.36 -12.98 1.50
C TYR A 62 -0.61 -12.28 2.84
N THR A 63 0.23 -12.58 3.83
CA THR A 63 0.34 -11.74 5.02
C THR A 63 1.10 -10.47 4.66
N LEU A 64 0.96 -9.42 5.48
CA LEU A 64 1.65 -8.14 5.25
C LEU A 64 3.18 -8.31 5.14
N ASP A 65 3.75 -9.28 5.86
CA ASP A 65 5.18 -9.63 5.80
C ASP A 65 5.56 -10.30 4.46
N GLN A 66 4.77 -11.27 4.02
CA GLN A 66 4.98 -11.93 2.73
C GLN A 66 4.81 -10.93 1.57
N PHE A 67 3.87 -10.00 1.70
CA PHE A 67 3.69 -8.93 0.73
C PHE A 67 4.90 -7.99 0.65
N ARG A 68 5.50 -7.62 1.79
CA ARG A 68 6.76 -6.83 1.80
C ARG A 68 7.86 -7.54 1.03
N LYS A 69 8.08 -8.83 1.30
CA LYS A 69 9.09 -9.63 0.61
C LYS A 69 8.82 -9.75 -0.90
N HIS A 70 7.56 -9.91 -1.27
CA HIS A 70 7.18 -9.99 -2.68
C HIS A 70 7.42 -8.68 -3.43
N LEU A 71 7.14 -7.53 -2.81
CA LEU A 71 7.48 -6.21 -3.35
C LEU A 71 8.99 -6.02 -3.53
N GLU A 72 9.81 -6.54 -2.62
CA GLU A 72 11.27 -6.50 -2.77
C GLU A 72 11.74 -7.29 -4.01
N LEU A 73 11.06 -8.38 -4.36
CA LEU A 73 11.37 -9.17 -5.57
C LEU A 73 11.05 -8.43 -6.88
N TYR A 74 10.08 -7.51 -6.88
CA TYR A 74 9.76 -6.68 -8.05
C TYR A 74 10.61 -5.40 -8.15
N LYS A 75 11.41 -5.08 -7.13
CA LYS A 75 12.23 -3.86 -7.10
C LYS A 75 13.44 -3.93 -8.05
N ASP A 76 13.73 -5.10 -8.61
CA ASP A 76 14.92 -5.39 -9.43
C ASP A 76 14.61 -5.63 -10.92
N ILE A 77 13.38 -5.34 -11.37
CA ILE A 77 12.96 -5.50 -12.79
C ILE A 77 12.71 -4.14 -13.44
#